data_AF-A0A1Q2YSH4-F1
#
_entry.id   AF-A0A1Q2YSH4-F1
#
_cell.length_a   1.000
_cell.length_b   1.000
_cell.length_c   1.000
_cell.angle_alpha   90.00
_cell.angle_beta   90.00
_cell.angle_gamma   90.00
#
_symmetry.space_group_name_H-M   'P 1'
#
loop_
_entity.id
_entity.type
_entity.pdbx_description
1 polymer ?
#
loop_
_entity_poly.entity_id
_entity_poly.type
_entity_poly.pdbx_seq_one_letter_code
_entity_poly.pdbx_strand_id
1 'polypeptide(L)'
;MSEGFARGKSGAGLLAALAEARDLPDEALPELAREKQGPPASPALVALLKVLLAAKAEEHSVAPKLIANGEDIDRIACREGEQVQALSGWRRKVFGEDAMALCSGRLALGVDGKRIRLIPAR
;
A
#
# COMPACT_ATOMS: atom_id res chain seq x y z
N MET A 1 -10.00 20.04 23.37
CA MET A 1 -8.80 20.08 24.23
C MET A 1 -9.24 20.56 25.61
N SER A 2 -8.82 19.91 26.70
CA SER A 2 -9.27 20.26 28.05
C SER A 2 -8.49 21.45 28.63
N GLU A 3 -9.10 22.26 29.51
CA GLU A 3 -8.42 23.38 30.19
C GLU A 3 -7.14 22.94 30.92
N GLY A 4 -7.14 21.71 31.45
CA GLY A 4 -5.97 21.11 32.11
C GLY A 4 -4.78 20.87 31.16
N PHE A 5 -5.02 20.65 29.87
CA PHE A 5 -3.94 20.55 28.87
C PHE A 5 -3.36 21.93 28.56
N ALA A 6 -4.21 22.93 28.35
CA ALA A 6 -3.79 24.29 27.97
C ALA A 6 -3.01 25.00 29.08
N ARG A 7 -3.39 24.80 30.36
CA ARG A 7 -2.72 25.39 31.53
C ARG A 7 -1.70 24.47 32.20
N GLY A 8 -1.61 23.21 31.74
CA GLY A 8 -0.73 22.20 32.32
C GLY A 8 0.68 22.23 31.73
N LYS A 9 1.58 21.44 32.33
CA LYS A 9 2.99 21.29 31.89
C LYS A 9 3.10 20.89 30.41
N SER A 10 2.17 20.07 29.92
CA SER A 10 2.14 19.64 28.52
C SER A 10 1.86 20.81 27.55
N GLY A 11 0.96 21.73 27.91
CA GLY A 11 0.69 22.93 27.11
C GLY A 11 1.88 23.89 27.09
N ALA A 12 2.53 24.09 28.25
CA ALA A 12 3.75 24.89 28.33
C ALA A 12 4.89 24.29 27.49
N GLY A 13 5.07 22.96 27.53
CA GLY A 13 6.07 22.25 26.72
C GLY A 13 5.82 22.37 25.22
N LEU A 14 4.55 22.31 24.79
CA LEU A 14 4.21 22.51 23.37
C LEU A 14 4.53 23.93 22.90
N LEU A 15 4.22 24.95 23.71
CA LEU A 15 4.54 26.35 23.37
C LEU A 15 6.05 26.60 23.30
N ALA A 16 6.83 25.98 24.21
CA ALA A 16 8.29 26.06 24.17
C ALA A 16 8.86 25.43 22.89
N ALA A 17 8.39 24.22 22.53
CA ALA A 17 8.82 23.55 21.30
C ALA A 17 8.47 24.35 20.03
N LEU A 18 7.33 25.05 20.00
CA LEU A 18 6.96 25.92 18.89
C LEU A 18 7.83 27.17 18.80
N ALA A 19 8.24 27.74 19.94
CA ALA A 19 9.17 28.87 19.97
C ALA A 19 10.56 28.45 19.46
N GLU A 20 11.07 27.32 19.93
CA GLU A 20 12.33 26.73 19.44
C GLU A 20 12.27 26.42 17.93
N ALA A 21 11.16 25.83 17.46
CA ALA A 21 10.95 25.55 16.04
C ALA A 21 10.91 26.82 15.16
N ARG A 22 10.42 27.93 15.70
CA ARG A 22 10.33 29.21 14.99
C ARG A 22 11.68 29.92 14.88
N ASP A 23 12.57 29.70 15.84
CA ASP A 23 13.90 30.31 15.88
C ASP A 23 14.96 29.51 15.12
N LEU A 24 14.62 28.31 14.63
CA LEU A 24 15.49 27.50 13.78
C LEU A 24 15.67 28.16 12.41
N PRO A 25 16.92 28.28 11.91
CA PRO A 25 17.18 28.74 10.55
C PRO A 25 16.69 27.71 9.52
N ASP A 26 16.32 28.17 8.33
CA ASP A 26 15.73 27.33 7.27
C ASP A 26 16.63 26.12 6.92
N GLU A 27 17.95 26.28 7.00
CA GLU A 27 18.92 25.22 6.70
C GLU A 27 18.96 24.11 7.77
N ALA A 28 18.45 24.38 8.97
CA ALA A 28 18.38 23.41 10.06
C ALA A 28 17.02 22.68 10.11
N LEU A 29 16.06 23.08 9.26
CA LEU A 29 14.80 22.39 9.13
C LEU A 29 15.01 21.03 8.45
N PRO A 30 14.37 19.95 8.94
CA PRO A 30 14.44 18.66 8.25
C PRO A 30 13.77 18.76 6.89
N GLU A 31 14.34 18.08 5.89
CA GLU A 31 13.65 17.93 4.61
C GLU A 31 12.33 17.17 4.82
N LEU A 32 11.24 17.78 4.38
CA LEU A 32 9.96 17.10 4.29
C LEU A 32 10.14 15.89 3.38
N ALA A 33 9.89 14.69 3.93
CA ALA A 33 9.79 13.49 3.13
C ALA A 33 8.68 13.70 2.10
N ARG A 34 9.07 14.03 0.87
CA ARG A 34 8.13 14.04 -0.25
C ARG A 34 7.76 12.59 -0.48
N GLU A 35 6.54 12.21 -0.11
CA GLU A 35 5.94 11.02 -0.70
C GLU A 35 6.10 11.17 -2.21
N LYS A 36 6.81 10.23 -2.83
CA LYS A 36 6.87 10.14 -4.28
C LYS A 36 5.44 9.86 -4.72
N GLN A 37 4.68 10.90 -5.01
CA GLN A 37 3.38 10.77 -5.66
C GLN A 37 3.67 10.40 -7.10
N GLY A 38 3.97 9.12 -7.33
CA GLY A 38 3.91 8.52 -8.65
C GLY A 38 2.49 8.73 -9.22
N PRO A 39 2.33 8.63 -10.55
CA PRO A 39 1.00 8.65 -11.14
C PRO A 39 0.13 7.60 -10.45
N PRO A 40 -1.13 7.94 -10.12
CA PRO A 40 -2.01 7.03 -9.40
C PRO A 40 -2.18 5.73 -10.18
N ALA A 41 -2.33 4.62 -9.45
CA ALA A 41 -2.58 3.32 -10.04
C ALA A 41 -3.79 3.36 -10.99
N SER A 42 -3.68 2.71 -12.14
CA SER A 42 -4.81 2.57 -13.08
C SER A 42 -5.99 1.88 -12.36
N PRO A 43 -7.19 2.50 -12.29
CA PRO A 43 -8.33 1.91 -11.61
C PRO A 43 -8.72 0.53 -12.18
N ALA A 44 -8.54 0.35 -13.49
CA ALA A 44 -8.80 -0.92 -14.16
C ALA A 44 -7.79 -2.01 -13.73
N LEU A 45 -6.51 -1.66 -13.61
CA LEU A 45 -5.49 -2.60 -13.13
C LEU A 45 -5.74 -2.99 -11.67
N VAL A 46 -6.09 -2.03 -10.81
CA VAL A 46 -6.48 -2.29 -9.41
C VAL A 46 -7.67 -3.25 -9.34
N ALA A 47 -8.67 -3.07 -10.20
CA ALA A 47 -9.81 -3.98 -10.27
C ALA A 47 -9.39 -5.40 -10.67
N LEU A 48 -8.52 -5.55 -11.68
CA LEU A 48 -7.98 -6.86 -12.09
C LEU A 48 -7.18 -7.53 -10.96
N LEU A 49 -6.36 -6.77 -10.23
CA LEU A 49 -5.63 -7.29 -9.08
C LEU A 49 -6.56 -7.74 -7.95
N LYS A 50 -7.66 -7.02 -7.71
CA LYS A 50 -8.69 -7.44 -6.72
C LYS A 50 -9.40 -8.72 -7.14
N VAL A 51 -9.68 -8.90 -8.44
CA VAL A 51 -10.23 -10.15 -8.97
C VAL A 51 -9.24 -11.30 -8.79
N LEU A 52 -7.96 -11.09 -9.12
CA LEU A 52 -6.91 -12.08 -8.89
C LEU A 52 -6.77 -12.44 -7.40
N LEU A 53 -6.79 -11.43 -6.51
CA LEU A 53 -6.72 -11.63 -5.06
C LEU A 53 -7.88 -12.48 -4.56
N ALA A 54 -9.11 -12.21 -5.02
CA ALA A 54 -10.29 -12.99 -4.67
C ALA A 54 -10.15 -14.45 -5.15
N ALA A 55 -9.71 -14.65 -6.40
CA ALA A 55 -9.50 -15.99 -6.96
C ALA A 55 -8.46 -16.79 -6.15
N LYS A 56 -7.34 -16.16 -5.76
CA LYS A 56 -6.31 -16.80 -4.94
C LYS A 56 -6.74 -17.06 -3.51
N ALA A 57 -7.50 -16.15 -2.92
CA ALA A 57 -8.11 -16.35 -1.61
C ALA A 57 -9.04 -17.58 -1.60
N GLU A 58 -9.87 -17.74 -2.63
CA GLU A 58 -10.74 -18.91 -2.81
C GLU A 58 -9.93 -20.20 -3.00
N GLU A 59 -8.92 -20.18 -3.88
CA GLU A 59 -8.04 -21.32 -4.16
C GLU A 59 -7.35 -21.84 -2.88
N HIS A 60 -6.84 -20.93 -2.06
CA HIS A 60 -6.09 -21.26 -0.85
C HIS A 60 -6.96 -21.32 0.42
N SER A 61 -8.28 -21.05 0.32
CA SER A 61 -9.21 -21.01 1.47
C SER A 61 -8.76 -20.04 2.58
N VAL A 62 -8.25 -18.87 2.19
CA VAL A 62 -7.77 -17.81 3.09
C VAL A 62 -8.54 -16.52 2.85
N ALA A 63 -8.81 -15.74 3.91
CA ALA A 63 -9.47 -14.44 3.75
C ALA A 63 -8.60 -13.47 2.92
N PRO A 64 -9.15 -12.78 1.88
CA PRO A 64 -8.38 -11.90 1.00
C PRO A 64 -7.53 -10.85 1.73
N LYS A 65 -8.07 -10.26 2.81
CA LYS A 65 -7.38 -9.24 3.62
C LYS A 65 -6.14 -9.76 4.36
N LEU A 66 -6.00 -11.06 4.56
CA LEU A 66 -4.79 -11.66 5.16
C LEU A 66 -3.65 -11.76 4.14
N ILE A 67 -3.99 -11.80 2.85
CA ILE A 67 -3.05 -11.89 1.73
C ILE A 67 -2.59 -10.49 1.33
N ALA A 68 -3.51 -9.55 1.12
CA ALA A 68 -3.20 -8.17 0.76
C ALA A 68 -4.31 -7.20 1.20
N ASN A 69 -3.94 -5.99 1.60
CA ASN A 69 -4.88 -4.90 1.84
C ASN A 69 -5.01 -3.98 0.60
N GLY A 70 -5.85 -2.94 0.67
CA GLY A 70 -6.04 -2.02 -0.47
C GLY A 70 -4.76 -1.26 -0.85
N GLU A 71 -4.00 -0.82 0.14
CA GLU A 71 -2.73 -0.10 -0.05
C GLU A 71 -1.67 -0.99 -0.73
N ASP A 72 -1.59 -2.27 -0.36
CA ASP A 72 -0.72 -3.24 -1.03
C ASP A 72 -1.08 -3.36 -2.52
N ILE A 73 -2.37 -3.41 -2.85
CA ILE A 73 -2.85 -3.52 -4.23
C ILE A 73 -2.50 -2.27 -5.04
N ASP A 74 -2.71 -1.09 -4.46
CA ASP A 74 -2.40 0.17 -5.12
C ASP A 74 -0.88 0.32 -5.35
N ARG A 75 -0.06 -0.02 -4.36
CA ARG A 75 1.41 -0.03 -4.48
C ARG A 75 1.91 -1.02 -5.53
N ILE A 76 1.33 -2.22 -5.59
CA ILE A 76 1.66 -3.22 -6.64
C ILE A 76 1.30 -2.67 -8.02
N ALA A 77 0.14 -2.04 -8.17
CA ALA A 77 -0.29 -1.45 -9.44
C ALA A 77 0.62 -0.28 -9.88
N CYS A 78 1.15 0.50 -8.93
CA CYS A 78 2.15 1.55 -9.18
C CYS A 78 3.58 1.03 -9.39
N ARG A 79 3.83 -0.28 -9.23
CA ARG A 79 5.16 -0.92 -9.24
C ARG A 79 6.11 -0.37 -8.18
N GLU A 80 5.58 0.11 -7.06
CA GLU A 80 6.35 0.53 -5.89
C GLU A 80 6.75 -0.71 -5.06
N GLY A 81 7.62 -1.53 -5.63
CA GLY A 81 7.83 -2.91 -5.18
C GLY A 81 8.65 -3.08 -3.89
N GLU A 82 9.36 -2.05 -3.42
CA GLU A 82 10.40 -2.24 -2.39
C GLU A 82 9.88 -2.41 -0.96
N GLN A 83 8.59 -2.22 -0.65
CA GLN A 83 8.08 -2.38 0.74
C GLN A 83 6.66 -2.96 0.85
N VAL A 84 6.19 -3.74 -0.13
CA VAL A 84 4.83 -4.30 -0.09
C VAL A 84 4.80 -5.64 0.66
N GLN A 85 3.95 -5.76 1.68
CA GLN A 85 3.84 -6.98 2.50
C GLN A 85 3.34 -8.18 1.70
N ALA A 86 2.43 -7.93 0.74
CA ALA A 86 1.94 -8.94 -0.19
C ALA A 86 3.03 -9.54 -1.11
N LEU A 87 4.18 -8.86 -1.26
CA LEU A 87 5.33 -9.33 -2.04
C LEU A 87 6.41 -10.04 -1.21
N SER A 88 6.09 -10.37 0.05
CA SER A 88 7.00 -11.02 1.00
C SER A 88 6.48 -12.37 1.52
N GLY A 89 7.40 -13.27 1.85
CA GLY A 89 7.10 -14.54 2.52
C GLY A 89 6.08 -15.42 1.80
N TRP A 90 5.11 -15.95 2.54
CA TRP A 90 4.07 -16.83 1.98
C TRP A 90 3.06 -16.09 1.09
N ARG A 91 2.81 -14.80 1.35
CA ARG A 91 1.88 -13.97 0.56
C ARG A 91 2.38 -13.79 -0.87
N ARG A 92 3.71 -13.67 -1.03
CA ARG A 92 4.36 -13.65 -2.34
C ARG A 92 4.03 -14.89 -3.17
N LYS A 93 4.11 -16.08 -2.54
CA LYS A 93 3.86 -17.36 -3.21
C LYS A 93 2.38 -17.58 -3.55
N VAL A 94 1.48 -17.07 -2.71
CA VAL A 94 0.02 -17.23 -2.88
C VAL A 94 -0.55 -16.23 -3.90
N PHE A 95 -0.01 -15.01 -3.95
CA PHE A 95 -0.59 -13.93 -4.73
C PHE A 95 0.46 -13.05 -5.40
N GLY A 96 1.52 -12.67 -4.69
CA GLY A 96 2.47 -11.65 -5.15
C GLY A 96 3.14 -11.98 -6.50
N GLU A 97 3.51 -13.22 -6.75
CA GLU A 97 4.13 -13.63 -8.03
C GLU A 97 3.16 -13.47 -9.21
N ASP A 98 1.92 -13.92 -9.05
CA ASP A 98 0.88 -13.78 -10.07
C ASP A 98 0.47 -12.32 -10.27
N ALA A 99 0.41 -11.53 -9.19
CA ALA A 99 0.12 -10.11 -9.25
C ALA A 99 1.20 -9.35 -10.05
N MET A 100 2.47 -9.67 -9.83
CA MET A 100 3.59 -9.12 -10.59
C MET A 100 3.60 -9.61 -12.04
N ALA A 101 3.24 -10.88 -12.29
CA ALA A 101 3.08 -11.41 -13.64
C ALA A 101 1.97 -10.68 -14.41
N LEU A 102 0.82 -10.44 -13.76
CA LEU A 102 -0.30 -9.69 -14.34
C LEU A 102 0.10 -8.24 -14.65
N CYS A 103 0.76 -7.56 -13.71
CA CYS A 103 1.24 -6.18 -13.93
C CYS A 103 2.31 -6.08 -15.03
N SER A 104 3.07 -7.15 -15.28
CA SER A 104 4.07 -7.22 -16.36
C SER A 104 3.52 -7.74 -17.69
N GLY A 105 2.23 -8.08 -17.76
CA GLY A 105 1.60 -8.64 -18.96
C GLY A 105 2.01 -10.08 -19.26
N ARG A 106 2.63 -10.77 -18.29
CA ARG A 106 3.01 -12.19 -18.38
C ARG A 106 1.90 -13.16 -17.96
N LEU A 107 0.80 -12.61 -17.45
CA LEU A 107 -0.36 -13.33 -17.00
C LEU A 107 -1.62 -12.60 -17.45
N ALA A 108 -2.61 -13.35 -17.92
CA ALA A 108 -3.94 -12.89 -18.22
C ALA A 108 -4.97 -13.61 -17.34
N LEU A 109 -6.10 -12.95 -17.09
CA LEU A 109 -7.24 -13.53 -16.40
C LEU A 109 -8.29 -13.95 -17.42
N GLY A 110 -8.72 -15.20 -17.33
CA GLY A 110 -9.85 -15.75 -18.06
C GLY A 110 -10.97 -16.19 -17.12
N VAL A 111 -12.11 -16.53 -17.69
CA VAL A 111 -13.26 -17.09 -16.97
C VAL A 111 -13.53 -18.50 -17.49
N ASP A 112 -13.69 -19.44 -16.56
CA ASP A 112 -14.09 -20.82 -16.84
C ASP A 112 -15.34 -21.14 -15.99
N GLY A 113 -16.50 -21.05 -16.63
CA GLY A 113 -17.80 -21.12 -15.96
C GLY A 113 -17.97 -20.00 -14.93
N LYS A 114 -17.91 -20.36 -13.64
CA LYS A 114 -18.04 -19.42 -12.50
C LYS A 114 -16.72 -19.13 -11.81
N ARG A 115 -15.59 -19.63 -12.33
CA ARG A 115 -14.27 -19.47 -11.72
C ARG A 115 -13.36 -18.61 -12.58
N ILE A 116 -12.45 -17.93 -11.93
CA ILE A 116 -11.33 -17.24 -12.60
C ILE A 116 -10.25 -18.27 -12.90
N ARG A 117 -9.72 -18.24 -14.13
CA ARG A 117 -8.60 -19.06 -14.56
C ARG A 117 -7.43 -18.15 -14.95
N LEU A 118 -6.23 -18.56 -14.54
CA LEU A 118 -4.98 -17.89 -14.89
C LEU A 118 -4.48 -18.44 -16.24
N ILE A 119 -4.19 -17.54 -17.18
CA ILE A 119 -3.69 -17.90 -18.53
C ILE A 119 -2.30 -17.28 -18.68
N PRO A 120 -1.25 -18.08 -18.92
CA PRO A 120 0.06 -17.55 -19.28
C PRO A 120 -0.05 -16.68 -20.53
N ALA A 121 0.54 -15.49 -20.48
CA ALA A 121 0.59 -14.57 -21.60
C ALA A 121 2.06 -14.24 -21.86
N ARG A 122 2.54 -14.36 -23.11
CA ARG A 122 3.93 -14.12 -23.52
C ARG A 122 5.03 -14.81 -22.71
#